data_AF-A0A7V1LR02-F1
#
_entry.id   AF-A0A7V1LR02-F1
#
_cell.length_a   1.000
_cell.length_b   1.000
_cell.length_c   1.000
_cell.angle_alpha   90.00
_cell.angle_beta   90.00
_cell.angle_gamma   90.00
#
_symmetry.space_group_name_H-M   'P 1'
#
loop_
_entity.id
_entity.type
_entity.pdbx_description
1 polymer ?
#
loop_
_entity_poly.entity_id
_entity_poly.type
_entity_poly.pdbx_seq_one_letter_code
_entity_poly.pdbx_strand_id
1 'polypeptide(L)' 'MTRKPSSKSRYIQIEVTFVVTLKSKFEFTEDFFEIYKEISLHLNTWPYLREFVNQATARMNVPSLTLPLYKA' A
#
# COMPACT_ATOMS: atom_id res chain seq x y z
N MET A 1 15.92 17.97 -9.54
CA MET A 1 14.75 18.69 -8.99
C MET A 1 14.99 18.97 -7.52
N THR A 2 15.22 20.23 -7.16
CA THR A 2 15.69 20.66 -5.83
C THR A 2 14.49 21.01 -4.94
N ARG A 3 14.30 20.32 -3.82
CA ARG A 3 13.11 20.43 -2.97
C ARG A 3 13.19 21.66 -2.04
N LYS A 4 12.19 22.55 -2.15
CA LYS A 4 11.94 23.70 -1.25
C LYS A 4 11.55 23.21 0.16
N PRO A 5 12.07 23.80 1.26
CA PRO A 5 11.78 23.35 2.62
C PRO A 5 10.52 24.04 3.12
N SER A 6 9.41 23.30 3.19
CA SER A 6 8.22 23.76 3.91
C SER A 6 7.63 22.63 4.76
N SER A 7 7.67 22.87 6.08
CA SER A 7 6.78 22.34 7.12
C SER A 7 6.84 20.84 7.47
N LYS A 8 7.31 20.58 8.71
CA LYS A 8 7.52 19.30 9.43
C LYS A 8 8.64 18.40 8.89
N SER A 9 9.61 18.10 9.76
CA SER A 9 10.64 17.08 9.49
C SER A 9 9.96 15.74 9.23
N ARG A 10 10.00 15.28 7.97
CA ARG A 10 9.61 13.90 7.64
C ARG A 10 10.78 13.00 8.02
N TYR A 11 10.61 12.21 9.07
CA TYR A 11 11.65 11.28 9.52
C TYR A 11 11.78 10.06 8.60
N ILE A 12 10.66 9.58 8.03
CA ILE A 12 10.64 8.42 7.13
C ILE A 12 9.59 8.67 6.03
N GLN A 13 9.94 8.37 4.78
CA GLN A 13 9.01 8.35 3.65
C GLN A 13 9.21 7.04 2.89
N ILE A 14 8.15 6.25 2.76
CA ILE A 14 8.15 4.97 2.04
C ILE A 14 7.09 5.08 0.93
N GLU A 15 7.49 4.77 -0.30
CA GLU A 15 6.62 4.76 -1.46
C GLU A 15 6.73 3.40 -2.15
N VAL A 16 5.60 2.78 -2.48
CA VAL A 16 5.52 1.44 -3.05
C VAL A 16 4.42 1.41 -4.10
N THR A 17 4.71 0.79 -5.23
CA THR A 17 3.73 0.51 -6.29
C THR A 17 3.60 -1.00 -6.44
N PHE A 18 2.37 -1.50 -6.29
CA PHE A 18 2.07 -2.91 -6.52
C PHE A 18 1.50 -3.12 -7.91
N VAL A 19 1.97 -4.17 -8.59
CA VAL A 19 1.35 -4.68 -9.82
C VAL A 19 0.51 -5.89 -9.43
N VAL A 20 -0.81 -5.81 -9.66
CA VAL A 20 -1.75 -6.87 -9.32
C VAL A 20 -2.30 -7.49 -10.60
N THR A 21 -2.16 -8.81 -10.73
CA THR A 21 -2.77 -9.56 -11.84
C THR A 21 -3.95 -10.34 -11.29
N LEU A 22 -5.16 -9.95 -11.70
CA LEU A 22 -6.39 -10.65 -11.35
C LEU A 22 -6.76 -11.64 -12.46
N LYS A 23 -7.09 -12.88 -12.09
CA LYS A 23 -7.60 -13.91 -12.99
C LYS A 23 -8.92 -14.45 -12.45
N SER A 24 -9.93 -14.55 -13.29
CA SER A 24 -11.23 -15.14 -12.97
C SER A 24 -11.65 -16.10 -14.07
N LYS A 25 -12.49 -17.07 -13.72
CA LYS A 25 -13.17 -17.94 -14.69
C LYS A 25 -14.38 -17.25 -15.33
N PHE A 26 -14.89 -16.20 -14.70
CA PHE A 26 -15.99 -15.38 -15.16
C PHE A 26 -15.49 -14.06 -15.72
N GLU A 27 -16.21 -13.52 -16.69
CA GLU A 27 -15.94 -12.21 -17.26
C GLU A 27 -16.16 -11.11 -16.20
N PHE A 28 -15.23 -10.15 -16.13
CA PHE A 28 -15.38 -8.99 -15.27
C PHE A 28 -16.28 -7.98 -15.97
N THR A 29 -17.45 -7.71 -15.39
CA THR A 29 -18.24 -6.56 -15.79
C THR A 29 -17.54 -5.28 -15.31
N GLU A 30 -17.76 -4.17 -16.02
CA GLU A 30 -17.23 -2.86 -15.62
C GLU A 30 -17.67 -2.51 -14.19
N ASP A 31 -18.97 -2.70 -13.89
CA ASP A 31 -19.54 -2.45 -12.56
C ASP A 31 -18.84 -3.26 -11.45
N PHE A 32 -18.50 -4.52 -11.74
CA PHE A 32 -17.73 -5.34 -10.80
C PHE A 32 -16.33 -4.77 -10.60
N PHE A 33 -15.66 -4.37 -11.68
CA PHE A 33 -14.30 -3.88 -11.62
C PHE A 33 -14.20 -2.56 -10.87
N GLU A 34 -15.18 -1.66 -11.04
CA GLU A 34 -15.29 -0.42 -10.27
C GLU A 34 -15.40 -0.69 -8.76
N ILE A 35 -16.28 -1.61 -8.35
CA ILE A 35 -16.40 -2.00 -6.93
C ILE A 35 -15.13 -2.69 -6.43
N TYR A 36 -14.52 -3.54 -7.25
CA TYR A 36 -13.31 -4.28 -6.90
C TYR A 36 -12.14 -3.35 -6.61
N LYS A 37 -11.93 -2.32 -7.43
CA LYS A 37 -10.86 -1.32 -7.26
C LYS A 37 -10.97 -0.59 -5.93
N GLU A 38 -12.18 -0.20 -5.52
CA GLU A 38 -12.38 0.59 -4.32
C GLU A 38 -12.28 -0.24 -3.03
N ILE A 39 -12.74 -1.49 -3.05
CA ILE A 39 -12.86 -2.29 -1.81
C ILE A 39 -11.85 -3.43 -1.79
N SER A 40 -12.03 -4.39 -2.69
CA SER A 40 -11.31 -5.67 -2.67
C SER A 40 -9.81 -5.50 -2.95
N LEU A 41 -9.45 -4.60 -3.85
CA LEU A 41 -8.05 -4.35 -4.20
C LEU A 41 -7.26 -3.83 -2.99
N HIS A 42 -7.80 -2.86 -2.25
CA HIS A 42 -7.18 -2.34 -1.03
C HIS A 42 -7.06 -3.42 0.05
N LEU A 43 -8.13 -4.18 0.29
CA LEU A 43 -8.13 -5.26 1.28
C LEU A 43 -7.11 -6.35 0.95
N ASN A 44 -7.00 -6.74 -0.33
CA ASN A 44 -6.08 -7.77 -0.77
C ASN A 44 -4.62 -7.29 -0.74
N THR A 45 -4.36 -6.01 -1.02
CA THR A 45 -3.00 -5.45 -1.09
C THR A 45 -2.47 -4.97 0.26
N TRP A 46 -3.33 -4.60 1.21
CA TRP A 46 -2.93 -4.05 2.51
C TRP A 46 -1.98 -4.95 3.32
N PRO A 47 -2.19 -6.28 3.43
CA PRO A 47 -1.26 -7.15 4.16
C PRO A 47 0.16 -7.11 3.59
N TYR A 48 0.28 -7.01 2.25
CA TYR A 48 1.58 -6.92 1.57
C TYR A 48 2.27 -5.60 1.86
N LEU A 49 1.53 -4.48 1.86
CA LEU A 49 2.06 -3.18 2.27
C LEU A 49 2.50 -3.20 3.73
N ARG A 50 1.69 -3.76 4.62
CA ARG A 50 1.98 -3.86 6.05
C ARG A 50 3.26 -4.62 6.32
N GLU A 51 3.45 -5.76 5.66
CA GLU A 51 4.69 -6.53 5.78
C GLU A 51 5.87 -5.80 5.14
N PHE A 52 5.68 -5.16 3.98
CA PHE A 52 6.73 -4.38 3.34
C PHE A 52 7.24 -3.27 4.25
N VAL A 53 6.36 -2.50 4.88
CA VAL A 53 6.74 -1.42 5.80
C VAL A 53 7.45 -1.96 7.03
N ASN A 54 6.98 -3.08 7.58
CA ASN A 54 7.63 -3.74 8.70
C ASN A 54 9.08 -4.17 8.35
N GLN A 55 9.27 -4.85 7.21
CA GLN A 55 10.58 -5.28 6.74
C GLN A 55 11.48 -4.12 6.29
N ALA A 56 10.90 -3.07 5.69
CA ALA A 56 11.65 -1.88 5.30
C ALA A 56 12.19 -1.14 6.53
N THR A 57 11.34 -0.91 7.53
CA THR A 57 11.76 -0.24 8.78
C THR A 57 12.80 -1.03 9.56
N ALA A 58 12.62 -2.35 9.66
CA ALA A 58 13.61 -3.24 10.27
C ALA A 58 14.98 -3.17 9.56
N ARG A 59 15.00 -3.18 8.22
CA ARG A 59 16.25 -3.06 7.42
C ARG A 59 16.91 -1.68 7.50
N MET A 60 16.13 -0.63 7.77
CA MET A 60 16.67 0.72 8.01
C MET A 60 17.24 0.88 9.43
N ASN A 61 17.21 -0.17 10.26
CA ASN A 61 17.59 -0.14 11.68
C ASN A 61 16.76 0.88 12.48
N VAL A 62 15.52 1.11 12.04
CA VAL A 62 14.52 1.95 12.71
C VAL A 62 13.56 1.02 13.46
N PRO A 63 12.93 1.43 14.58
CA PRO A 63 11.93 0.61 15.24
C PRO A 63 10.89 0.08 14.25
N SER A 64 10.57 -1.21 14.37
CA SER A 64 9.67 -1.89 13.45
C SER A 64 8.29 -1.23 13.47
N LEU A 65 7.86 -0.72 12.31
CA LEU A 65 6.56 -0.10 12.15
C LEU A 65 5.58 -1.12 11.60
N THR A 66 4.70 -1.62 12.46
CA THR A 66 3.58 -2.47 12.05
C THR A 66 2.36 -1.61 11.78
N LEU A 67 1.91 -1.55 10.53
CA LEU A 67 0.68 -0.83 10.18
C LEU A 67 -0.55 -1.47 10.87
N PRO A 68 -1.56 -0.67 11.28
CA PRO A 68 -2.78 -1.19 11.86
C PRO A 68 -3.60 -2.00 10.83
N LEU A 69 -4.65 -2.66 11.31
CA LEU A 69 -5.64 -3.28 10.42
C LEU A 69 -6.27 -2.21 9.52
N TYR A 70 -6.42 -2.52 8.24
CA TYR A 70 -7.15 -1.66 7.32
C TYR A 70 -8.62 -1.63 7.74
N LYS A 71 -9.16 -0.42 7.90
CA LYS A 71 -10.60 -0.20 8.10
C LYS A 71 -11.11 0.51 6.85
N ALA A 72 -11.98 -0.19 6.12
CA ALA A 72 -12.72 0.37 4.98
C ALA A 72 -13.87 1.24 5.46
#